data_AF-A0A091S0Y2-F1
#
_entry.id   AF-A0A091S0Y2-F1
#
_cell.length_a   1.000
_cell.length_b   1.000
_cell.length_c   1.000
_cell.angle_alpha   90.00
_cell.angle_beta   90.00
_cell.angle_gamma   90.00
#
_symmetry.space_group_name_H-M   'P 1'
#
loop_
_entity.id
_entity.type
_entity.pdbx_description
1 polymer ?
#
loop_
_entity_poly.entity_id
_entity_poly.type
_entity_poly.pdbx_seq_one_letter_code
_entity_poly.pdbx_strand_id
1 'polypeptide(L)'
;LYLSDLQLTERRAVFYLRNSPVGQERHVISLGLSGEPWVCPVLALQSYVAVRSRLEGPLFIGLDNRTVTKKRFLRVLRCALRLLGLCPEHYGVHSFWLGTAVTAARCGYPGEDVTRLARWPCVIP
;
A
#
# COMPACT_ATOMS: atom_id res chain seq x y z
N LEU A 1 -2.92 6.67 8.72
CA LEU A 1 -3.15 5.21 8.78
C LEU A 1 -2.63 4.70 10.11
N TYR A 2 -3.56 4.35 10.99
CA TYR A 2 -3.31 3.84 12.33
C TYR A 2 -3.58 2.33 12.38
N LEU A 3 -3.06 1.65 13.41
CA LEU A 3 -3.38 0.23 13.64
C LEU A 3 -4.90 0.03 13.79
N SER A 4 -5.56 0.94 14.51
CA SER A 4 -7.03 0.92 14.68
C SER A 4 -7.83 1.12 13.39
N ASP A 5 -7.18 1.56 12.30
CA ASP A 5 -7.82 1.65 10.99
C ASP A 5 -7.77 0.29 10.24
N LEU A 6 -7.01 -0.70 10.71
CA LEU A 6 -6.83 -2.00 10.07
C LEU A 6 -7.71 -3.08 10.73
N GLN A 7 -8.56 -3.72 9.93
CA GLN A 7 -9.11 -5.04 10.24
C GLN A 7 -8.41 -6.10 9.40
N LEU A 8 -7.73 -7.03 10.07
CA LEU A 8 -6.99 -8.11 9.43
C LEU A 8 -7.67 -9.45 9.73
N THR A 9 -7.95 -10.20 8.68
CA THR A 9 -8.50 -11.57 8.74
C THR A 9 -7.54 -12.53 8.06
N GLU A 10 -7.87 -13.82 8.05
CA GLU A 10 -7.09 -14.84 7.33
C GLU A 10 -7.03 -14.59 5.82
N ARG A 11 -8.08 -13.98 5.24
CA ARG A 11 -8.24 -13.88 3.77
C ARG A 11 -8.21 -12.45 3.24
N ARG A 12 -8.36 -11.44 4.10
CA ARG A 12 -8.48 -10.04 3.70
C ARG A 12 -7.86 -9.10 4.73
N ALA A 13 -7.34 -7.99 4.23
CA ALA A 13 -6.99 -6.82 5.02
C ALA A 13 -7.88 -5.66 4.60
N VAL A 14 -8.54 -5.03 5.55
CA VAL A 14 -9.47 -3.92 5.31
C VAL A 14 -8.98 -2.69 6.08
N PHE A 15 -8.80 -1.57 5.37
CA PHE A 15 -8.42 -0.30 5.95
C PHE A 15 -9.59 0.68 5.89
N TYR A 16 -9.92 1.28 7.04
CA TYR A 16 -10.94 2.31 7.18
C TYR A 16 -10.27 3.68 7.28
N LEU A 17 -10.25 4.44 6.18
CA LEU A 17 -9.59 5.73 6.14
C LEU A 17 -10.54 6.85 6.61
N ARG A 18 -10.06 7.66 7.56
CA ARG A 18 -10.86 8.73 8.20
C ARG A 18 -10.85 10.06 7.45
N ASN A 19 -9.85 10.31 6.60
CA ASN A 19 -9.69 11.57 5.89
C ASN A 19 -9.62 11.34 4.38
N SER A 20 -10.64 11.80 3.67
CA SER A 20 -10.54 12.16 2.26
C SER A 20 -11.06 13.57 2.09
N PRO A 21 -10.38 14.44 1.33
CA PRO A 21 -10.89 15.76 0.97
C PRO A 21 -12.11 15.71 0.04
N VAL A 22 -12.58 14.53 -0.37
CA VAL A 22 -13.75 14.32 -1.24
C VAL A 22 -14.83 13.58 -0.44
N GLY A 23 -15.71 14.32 0.22
CA GLY A 23 -16.99 13.80 0.76
C GLY A 23 -16.91 13.05 2.10
N GLN A 24 -18.04 13.03 2.83
CA GLN A 24 -18.23 12.38 4.13
C GLN A 24 -18.22 10.83 4.10
N GLU A 25 -17.83 10.21 2.98
CA GLU A 25 -17.76 8.75 2.88
C GLU A 25 -16.46 8.21 3.49
N ARG A 26 -16.59 7.25 4.41
CA ARG A 26 -15.44 6.49 4.92
C ARG A 26 -14.86 5.68 3.77
N HIS A 27 -13.69 6.08 3.25
CA HIS A 27 -13.03 5.32 2.20
C HIS A 27 -12.48 4.01 2.75
N VAL A 28 -12.95 2.90 2.18
CA VAL A 28 -12.50 1.56 2.53
C VAL A 28 -11.51 1.05 1.48
N ILE A 29 -10.36 0.58 1.91
CA ILE A 29 -9.41 -0.17 1.06
C ILE A 29 -9.49 -1.62 1.49
N SER A 30 -9.94 -2.50 0.59
CA SER A 30 -9.92 -3.95 0.81
C SER A 30 -8.83 -4.60 -0.05
N LEU A 31 -7.95 -5.35 0.59
CA LEU A 31 -6.92 -6.16 -0.05
C LEU A 31 -7.25 -7.64 0.16
N GLY A 32 -7.21 -8.42 -0.92
CA GLY A 32 -7.43 -9.87 -0.90
C GLY A 32 -6.12 -10.66 -0.95
N LEU A 33 -6.25 -11.98 -0.83
CA LEU A 33 -5.16 -12.91 -1.09
C LEU A 33 -4.64 -12.75 -2.53
N SER A 34 -3.32 -12.87 -2.68
CA SER A 34 -2.67 -13.07 -3.97
C SER A 34 -2.46 -14.56 -4.21
N GLY A 35 -2.50 -14.99 -5.47
CA GLY A 35 -2.06 -16.34 -5.87
C GLY A 35 -0.56 -16.56 -5.64
N GLU A 36 0.21 -15.47 -5.57
CA GLU A 36 1.66 -15.48 -5.33
C GLU A 36 1.96 -15.07 -3.87
N PRO A 37 2.38 -16.02 -2.99
CA PRO A 37 2.51 -15.75 -1.55
C PRO A 37 3.51 -14.65 -1.19
N TRP A 38 4.63 -14.54 -1.93
CA TRP A 38 5.70 -13.58 -1.62
C TRP A 38 5.34 -12.12 -1.95
N VAL A 39 4.29 -11.88 -2.75
CA VAL A 39 3.72 -10.55 -2.99
C VAL A 39 2.33 -10.38 -2.38
N CYS A 40 1.87 -11.35 -1.58
CA CYS A 40 0.53 -11.31 -1.01
C CYS A 40 0.43 -10.24 0.09
N PRO A 41 -0.43 -9.21 -0.08
CA PRO A 41 -0.52 -8.12 0.90
C PRO A 41 -1.08 -8.59 2.25
N VAL A 42 -1.99 -9.57 2.24
CA VAL A 42 -2.58 -10.13 3.46
C VAL A 42 -1.51 -10.88 4.28
N LEU A 43 -0.73 -11.75 3.65
CA LEU A 43 0.35 -12.49 4.32
C LEU A 43 1.47 -11.56 4.79
N ALA A 44 1.82 -10.54 3.99
CA ALA A 44 2.79 -9.53 4.38
C ALA A 44 2.34 -8.75 5.62
N LEU A 45 1.06 -8.34 5.68
CA LEU A 45 0.50 -7.65 6.84
C LEU A 45 0.41 -8.56 8.07
N GLN A 46 0.01 -9.83 7.92
CA GLN A 46 -0.01 -10.78 9.02
C GLN A 46 1.39 -10.99 9.61
N SER A 47 2.37 -11.25 8.75
CA SER A 47 3.78 -11.39 9.16
C SER A 47 4.29 -10.13 9.86
N TYR A 48 3.96 -8.95 9.34
CA TYR A 48 4.34 -7.68 9.94
C TYR A 48 3.67 -7.45 11.31
N VAL A 49 2.35 -7.68 11.41
CA VAL A 49 1.58 -7.48 12.64
C VAL A 49 2.02 -8.47 13.74
N ALA A 50 2.45 -9.67 13.37
CA ALA A 50 2.94 -10.68 14.31
C ALA A 50 4.24 -10.26 15.02
N VAL A 51 5.11 -9.50 14.36
CA VAL A 51 6.43 -9.10 14.90
C VAL A 51 6.52 -7.65 15.33
N ARG A 52 5.61 -6.76 14.86
CA ARG A 52 5.60 -5.36 15.31
C ARG A 52 5.31 -5.28 16.81
N SER A 53 5.73 -4.17 17.40
CA SER A 53 5.29 -3.82 18.75
C SER A 53 3.76 -3.68 18.84
N ARG A 54 3.19 -4.11 19.96
CA ARG A 54 1.75 -4.03 20.28
C ARG A 54 1.30 -2.61 20.67
N LEU A 55 2.20 -1.63 20.59
CA LEU A 55 1.86 -0.23 20.84
C LEU A 55 0.78 0.25 19.87
N GLU A 56 -0.19 0.95 20.42
CA GLU A 56 -1.18 1.70 19.64
C GLU A 56 -0.52 2.85 18.86
N GLY A 57 -1.19 3.30 17.81
CA GLY A 57 -0.71 4.41 16.99
C GLY A 57 -0.56 4.06 15.51
N PRO A 58 0.43 4.66 14.81
CA PRO A 58 0.64 4.45 13.38
C PRO A 58 0.79 2.97 13.01
N LEU A 59 0.24 2.58 11.87
CA LEU A 59 0.30 1.17 11.44
C LEU A 59 1.74 0.74 11.17
N PHE A 60 2.51 1.54 10.44
CA PHE A 60 3.89 1.21 10.09
C PHE A 60 4.86 1.90 11.04
N ILE A 61 5.42 1.12 11.95
CA ILE A 61 6.50 1.47 12.87
C ILE A 61 7.75 0.61 12.62
N GLY A 62 8.92 1.18 12.87
CA GLY A 62 10.18 0.44 12.91
C GLY A 62 10.39 -0.30 14.24
N LEU A 63 11.49 -1.05 14.34
CA LEU A 63 11.91 -1.73 15.58
C LEU A 63 12.17 -0.75 16.74
N ASP A 64 12.46 0.51 16.42
CA ASP A 64 12.61 1.63 17.35
C ASP A 64 11.27 2.25 17.78
N ASN A 65 10.13 1.62 17.44
CA ASN A 65 8.76 2.09 17.69
C ASN A 65 8.43 3.46 17.06
N ARG A 66 9.28 3.98 16.17
CA ARG A 66 9.05 5.23 15.45
C ARG A 66 8.29 4.96 14.15
N THR A 67 7.37 5.87 13.81
CA THR A 67 6.62 5.84 12.56
C THR A 67 7.54 5.79 11.35
N VAL A 68 7.22 4.91 10.40
CA VAL A 68 7.90 4.85 9.12
C VAL A 68 7.58 6.11 8.32
N THR A 69 8.60 6.91 8.07
CA THR A 69 8.49 8.10 7.22
C THR A 69 8.71 7.75 5.75
N LYS A 70 8.24 8.61 4.83
CA LYS A 70 8.53 8.51 3.39
C LYS A 70 10.03 8.34 3.11
N LYS A 71 10.89 9.08 3.83
CA LYS A 71 12.36 8.98 3.69
C LYS A 71 12.87 7.58 4.07
N ARG A 72 12.38 7.00 5.18
CA ARG A 72 12.80 5.67 5.64
C ARG A 72 12.31 4.58 4.69
N PHE A 73 11.06 4.68 4.23
CA PHE A 73 10.50 3.80 3.20
C PHE A 73 11.33 3.84 1.91
N LEU A 74 11.58 5.05 1.36
CA LEU A 74 12.36 5.20 0.14
C LEU A 74 13.79 4.69 0.29
N ARG A 75 14.40 4.79 1.47
CA ARG A 75 15.72 4.20 1.72
C ARG A 75 15.69 2.68 1.56
N VAL A 76 14.71 2.00 2.14
CA VAL A 76 14.54 0.55 2.00
C VAL A 76 14.29 0.17 0.54
N LEU A 77 13.38 0.88 -0.13
CA LEU A 77 13.08 0.67 -1.55
C LEU A 77 14.32 0.81 -2.43
N ARG A 78 15.10 1.89 -2.26
CA ARG A 78 16.32 2.11 -3.04
C ARG A 78 17.36 1.03 -2.82
N CYS A 79 17.52 0.54 -1.59
CA CYS A 79 18.40 -0.59 -1.32
C CYS A 79 17.94 -1.85 -2.05
N ALA A 80 16.64 -2.19 -1.99
CA ALA A 80 16.09 -3.35 -2.70
C ALA A 80 16.29 -3.24 -4.22
N LEU A 81 16.04 -2.07 -4.80
CA LEU A 81 16.25 -1.83 -6.24
C LEU A 81 17.71 -2.03 -6.65
N ARG A 82 18.68 -1.55 -5.87
CA ARG A 82 20.11 -1.78 -6.14
C ARG A 82 20.48 -3.26 -6.09
N LEU A 83 19.94 -4.00 -5.12
CA LEU A 83 20.16 -5.45 -5.02
C LEU A 83 19.61 -6.22 -6.22
N LEU A 84 18.57 -5.67 -6.88
CA LEU A 84 18.00 -6.20 -8.11
C LEU A 84 18.72 -5.68 -9.38
N GLY A 85 19.79 -4.89 -9.25
CA GLY A 85 20.50 -4.29 -10.39
C GLY A 85 19.75 -3.15 -11.09
N LEU A 86 18.72 -2.59 -10.46
CA LEU A 86 17.90 -1.51 -11.02
C LEU A 86 18.41 -0.13 -10.56
N CYS A 87 18.33 0.88 -11.44
CA CYS A 87 18.66 2.28 -11.12
C CYS A 87 17.59 2.90 -10.21
N PRO A 88 17.84 3.16 -8.91
CA PRO A 88 16.81 3.61 -7.98
C PRO A 88 16.27 5.01 -8.28
N GLU A 89 16.99 5.80 -9.06
CA GLU A 89 16.62 7.16 -9.48
C GLU A 89 15.40 7.16 -10.40
N HIS A 90 15.14 6.04 -11.09
CA HIS A 90 13.97 5.85 -11.94
C HIS A 90 12.71 5.43 -11.19
N TYR A 91 12.81 5.20 -9.87
CA TYR A 91 11.70 4.69 -9.08
C TYR A 91 11.36 5.63 -7.92
N GLY A 92 10.06 5.83 -7.73
CA GLY A 92 9.53 6.60 -6.61
C GLY A 92 8.23 6.01 -6.10
N VAL A 93 7.58 6.73 -5.19
CA VAL A 93 6.26 6.32 -4.69
C VAL A 93 5.22 6.28 -5.83
N HIS A 94 5.34 7.17 -6.82
CA HIS A 94 4.45 7.20 -7.99
C HIS A 94 4.59 5.96 -8.88
N SER A 95 5.73 5.25 -8.83
CA SER A 95 5.95 4.03 -9.61
C SER A 95 4.99 2.91 -9.20
N PHE A 96 4.61 2.83 -7.92
CA PHE A 96 3.62 1.87 -7.45
C PHE A 96 2.23 2.15 -8.03
N TRP A 97 1.84 3.41 -8.04
CA TRP A 97 0.58 3.86 -8.60
C TRP A 97 0.52 3.62 -10.13
N LEU A 98 1.57 4.00 -10.85
CA LEU A 98 1.66 3.79 -12.29
C LEU A 98 1.68 2.29 -12.61
N GLY A 99 2.38 1.49 -11.80
CA GLY A 99 2.39 0.04 -11.91
C GLY A 99 1.00 -0.56 -11.79
N THR A 100 0.17 -0.09 -10.86
CA THR A 100 -1.24 -0.51 -10.74
C THR A 100 -2.03 -0.15 -12.00
N ALA A 101 -1.91 1.08 -12.49
CA ALA A 101 -2.62 1.53 -13.70
C ALA A 101 -2.25 0.69 -14.93
N VAL A 102 -0.95 0.51 -15.16
CA VAL A 102 -0.42 -0.30 -16.29
C VAL A 102 -0.85 -1.76 -16.16
N THR A 103 -0.81 -2.33 -14.96
CA THR A 103 -1.22 -3.73 -14.73
C THR A 103 -2.72 -3.91 -14.99
N ALA A 104 -3.56 -3.03 -14.48
CA ALA A 104 -5.00 -3.07 -14.74
C ALA A 104 -5.32 -2.94 -16.24
N ALA A 105 -4.67 -1.99 -16.94
CA ALA A 105 -4.85 -1.85 -18.38
C ALA A 105 -4.42 -3.12 -19.15
N ARG A 106 -3.28 -3.72 -18.78
CA ARG A 106 -2.78 -4.97 -19.39
C ARG A 106 -3.69 -6.17 -19.14
N CYS A 107 -4.38 -6.20 -18.00
CA CYS A 107 -5.38 -7.21 -17.69
C CYS A 107 -6.74 -6.96 -18.38
N GLY A 108 -6.86 -5.93 -19.22
CA GLY A 108 -8.07 -5.65 -20.00
C GLY A 108 -9.19 -4.97 -19.21
N TYR A 109 -8.89 -4.35 -18.06
CA TYR A 109 -9.90 -3.59 -17.33
C TYR A 109 -10.33 -2.34 -18.12
N PRO A 110 -11.62 -1.95 -18.09
CA PRO A 110 -12.09 -0.69 -18.64
C PRO A 110 -11.37 0.53 -18.04
N GLY A 111 -11.28 1.63 -18.78
CA GLY A 111 -10.57 2.84 -18.33
C GLY A 111 -11.07 3.42 -16.99
N GLU A 112 -12.37 3.34 -16.74
CA GLU A 112 -12.97 3.74 -15.46
C GLU A 112 -12.48 2.87 -14.30
N ASP A 113 -12.39 1.56 -14.53
CA ASP A 113 -11.86 0.61 -13.55
C ASP A 113 -10.37 0.77 -13.33
N VAL A 114 -9.60 1.02 -14.38
CA VAL A 114 -8.16 1.34 -14.26
C VAL A 114 -7.96 2.57 -13.39
N THR A 115 -8.72 3.64 -13.64
CA THR A 115 -8.68 4.89 -12.87
C THR A 115 -9.02 4.63 -11.39
N ARG A 116 -10.09 3.86 -11.14
CA ARG A 116 -10.55 3.49 -9.79
C ARG A 116 -9.53 2.62 -9.06
N LEU A 117 -8.99 1.59 -9.70
CA LEU A 117 -8.02 0.64 -9.13
C LEU A 117 -6.67 1.30 -8.86
N ALA A 118 -6.20 2.13 -9.79
CA ALA A 118 -5.00 2.94 -9.60
C ALA A 118 -5.19 3.99 -8.51
N ARG A 119 -6.43 4.31 -8.12
CA ARG A 119 -6.74 5.45 -7.23
C ARG A 119 -6.15 6.72 -7.81
N TRP A 120 -6.31 6.88 -9.12
CA TRP A 120 -5.90 8.08 -9.82
C TRP A 120 -6.56 9.28 -9.11
N PRO A 121 -5.78 10.26 -8.61
CA PRO A 121 -6.37 11.45 -8.04
C PRO A 121 -7.24 12.07 -9.13
N CYS A 122 -8.56 12.10 -8.94
CA CYS A 122 -9.48 12.61 -9.95
C CYS A 122 -8.93 13.95 -10.47
N VAL A 123 -8.81 14.05 -11.79
CA VAL A 123 -8.73 15.35 -12.44
C VAL A 123 -10.08 15.99 -12.11
N ILE A 124 -10.08 16.93 -11.17
CA ILE A 124 -11.25 17.78 -10.94
C ILE A 124 -11.34 18.62 -12.22
N PRO A 125 -12.41 18.51 -13.03
CA PRO A 125 -12.60 19.41 -14.16
C PRO A 125 -12.73 20.87 -13.70
#